data_AF-A0A1E7F4Y8-F1
#
_entry.id   AF-A0A1E7F4Y8-F1
#
_cell.length_a   1.000
_cell.length_b   1.000
_cell.length_c   1.000
_cell.angle_alpha   90.00
_cell.angle_beta   90.00
_cell.angle_gamma   90.00
#
_symmetry.space_group_name_H-M   'P 1'
#
loop_
_entity.id
_entity.type
_entity.pdbx_description
1 polymer ?
#
loop_
_entity_poly.entity_id
_entity_poly.type
_entity_poly.pdbx_seq_one_letter_code
_entity_poly.pdbx_strand_id
1 'polypeptide(L)'
;VSNGLRNVGNTCYMNAQIQCAFHIPAVRDIVLSSPPTTTTQQQQQQQQQQQQTLPSDDNNDDEIEISQEQQPQHVTTEALLSLKELFEGMVQTVEENSFSVYKPLSFCKRLGIEPMIQQDSQEFWKLLLPAVESEKLSDLYKGVYEDYISALDGSGRERRRDDVFLDLSLDVTSSSTLLDSLKESFGEPELLSNAEGNGWRPEKGADKVDAHKGLSLVAKGLPPILQFHLKRFNYDWQTDTTTKLNKRFTFPKSLDLAPICID
;
A
#
# COMPACT_ATOMS: atom_id res chain seq x y z
N VAL A 1 2.46 21.76 -15.11
CA VAL A 1 1.14 21.18 -14.74
C VAL A 1 0.89 20.08 -15.75
N SER A 2 0.73 18.82 -15.32
CA SER A 2 0.53 17.76 -16.31
C SER A 2 -0.86 17.81 -16.92
N ASN A 3 -0.97 17.37 -18.16
CA ASN A 3 -2.26 17.12 -18.76
C ASN A 3 -2.97 15.97 -18.03
N GLY A 4 -4.30 15.92 -18.16
CA GLY A 4 -5.10 14.83 -17.60
C GLY A 4 -4.74 13.47 -18.19
N LEU A 5 -5.36 12.42 -17.65
CA LEU A 5 -5.38 11.09 -18.27
C LEU A 5 -6.71 10.85 -18.97
N ARG A 6 -6.68 10.22 -20.15
CA ARG A 6 -7.90 9.96 -20.91
C ARG A 6 -8.67 8.86 -20.20
N ASN A 7 -9.94 9.08 -19.94
CA ASN A 7 -10.80 8.00 -19.49
C ASN A 7 -11.04 7.05 -20.68
N VAL A 8 -10.66 5.78 -20.51
CA VAL A 8 -10.76 4.74 -21.56
C VAL A 8 -12.01 3.86 -21.39
N GLY A 9 -12.88 4.22 -20.44
CA GLY A 9 -14.18 3.62 -20.18
C GLY A 9 -14.71 4.06 -18.82
N ASN A 10 -14.56 3.17 -17.85
CA ASN A 10 -14.91 3.30 -16.44
C ASN A 10 -13.67 3.48 -15.55
N THR A 11 -12.57 4.04 -16.08
CA THR A 11 -11.25 4.06 -15.42
C THR A 11 -10.95 5.36 -14.66
N CYS A 12 -11.99 6.12 -14.26
CA CYS A 12 -11.79 7.37 -13.53
C CYS A 12 -11.17 7.16 -12.13
N TYR A 13 -11.48 6.04 -11.47
CA TYR A 13 -10.89 5.65 -10.18
C TYR A 13 -9.36 5.56 -10.27
N MET A 14 -8.86 4.91 -11.32
CA MET A 14 -7.43 4.75 -11.61
C MET A 14 -6.81 6.11 -11.95
N ASN A 15 -7.42 6.85 -12.88
CA ASN A 15 -6.89 8.13 -13.33
C ASN A 15 -6.71 9.11 -12.17
N ALA A 16 -7.65 9.15 -11.23
CA ALA A 16 -7.57 10.01 -10.05
C ALA A 16 -6.36 9.65 -9.17
N GLN A 17 -6.17 8.37 -8.87
CA GLN A 17 -5.04 7.93 -8.03
C GLN A 17 -3.68 8.14 -8.70
N ILE A 18 -3.58 7.79 -9.99
CA ILE A 18 -2.35 8.00 -10.75
C ILE A 18 -1.99 9.49 -10.80
N GLN A 19 -2.98 10.37 -11.01
CA GLN A 19 -2.74 11.81 -11.00
C GLN A 19 -2.28 12.31 -9.63
N CYS A 20 -2.88 11.83 -8.53
CA CYS A 20 -2.42 12.14 -7.18
C CYS A 20 -0.96 11.70 -6.97
N ALA A 21 -0.62 10.45 -7.32
CA ALA A 21 0.72 9.91 -7.18
C ALA A 21 1.76 10.66 -8.01
N PHE A 22 1.46 10.95 -9.29
CA PHE A 22 2.34 11.66 -10.20
C PHE A 22 2.70 13.08 -9.72
N HIS A 23 1.79 13.74 -9.01
CA HIS A 23 2.00 15.09 -8.49
C HIS A 23 2.77 15.14 -7.18
N ILE A 24 3.11 13.99 -6.58
CA ILE A 24 4.00 13.91 -5.43
C ILE A 24 5.44 13.73 -5.96
N PRO A 25 6.34 14.72 -5.80
CA PRO A 25 7.67 14.68 -6.41
C PRO A 25 8.47 13.43 -6.05
N ALA A 26 8.50 13.04 -4.77
CA ALA A 26 9.21 11.85 -4.32
C ALA A 26 8.73 10.56 -5.02
N VAL A 27 7.41 10.41 -5.20
CA VAL A 27 6.83 9.26 -5.89
C VAL A 27 7.20 9.27 -7.37
N ARG A 28 7.02 10.42 -8.04
CA ARG A 28 7.35 10.58 -9.45
C ARG A 28 8.82 10.29 -9.73
N ASP A 29 9.72 10.83 -8.91
CA ASP A 29 11.15 10.72 -9.12
C ASP A 29 11.63 9.28 -8.89
N ILE A 30 11.08 8.57 -7.90
CA ILE A 30 11.35 7.13 -7.68
C ILE A 30 10.90 6.29 -8.88
N VAL A 31 9.68 6.53 -9.37
CA VAL A 31 9.13 5.77 -10.50
C VAL A 31 9.94 6.04 -11.79
N LEU A 32 10.23 7.30 -12.10
CA LEU A 32 10.96 7.67 -13.33
C LEU A 32 12.43 7.23 -13.29
N SER A 33 13.08 7.23 -12.13
CA SER A 33 14.47 6.78 -11.97
C SER A 33 14.65 5.26 -11.91
N SER A 34 13.56 4.49 -11.89
CA SER A 34 13.62 3.02 -11.85
C SER A 34 14.28 2.46 -13.12
N PRO A 35 15.14 1.43 -13.02
CA PRO A 35 15.92 0.94 -14.15
C PRO A 35 15.02 0.40 -15.28
N PRO A 36 15.37 0.66 -16.55
CA PRO A 36 14.69 0.03 -17.69
C PRO A 36 14.95 -1.48 -17.68
N THR A 37 13.98 -2.27 -18.13
CA THR A 37 14.03 -3.74 -18.10
C THR A 37 15.31 -4.26 -18.76
N THR A 38 16.07 -5.10 -18.05
CA THR A 38 16.86 -6.14 -18.72
C THR A 38 15.91 -7.30 -18.96
N THR A 39 15.52 -7.51 -20.21
CA THR A 39 14.58 -8.57 -20.60
C THR A 39 15.11 -9.93 -20.14
N THR A 40 14.35 -10.62 -19.28
CA THR A 40 14.60 -11.99 -18.77
C THR A 40 14.91 -13.03 -19.87
N GLN A 41 14.58 -12.73 -21.13
CA GLN A 41 14.90 -13.59 -22.28
C GLN A 41 16.40 -13.68 -22.59
N GLN A 42 17.20 -12.64 -22.33
CA GLN A 42 18.66 -12.70 -22.55
C GLN A 42 19.37 -13.54 -21.48
N GLN A 43 18.85 -13.56 -20.25
CA GLN A 43 19.42 -14.37 -19.16
C GLN A 43 19.13 -15.86 -19.33
N GLN A 44 17.94 -16.22 -19.84
CA GLN A 44 17.63 -17.63 -20.17
C GLN A 44 18.46 -18.16 -21.34
N GLN A 45 18.78 -17.33 -22.34
CA GLN A 45 19.69 -17.74 -23.43
C GLN A 45 21.16 -17.84 -22.99
N GLN A 46 21.63 -16.97 -22.09
CA GLN A 46 22.99 -17.06 -21.55
C GLN A 46 23.17 -18.27 -20.61
N GLN A 47 22.16 -18.64 -19.82
CA GLN A 47 22.22 -19.87 -19.00
C GLN A 47 22.18 -21.16 -19.83
N GLN A 48 21.47 -21.17 -20.96
CA GLN A 48 21.48 -22.33 -21.87
C GLN A 48 22.78 -22.47 -22.67
N GLN A 49 23.48 -21.36 -22.98
CA GLN A 49 24.77 -21.42 -23.68
C GLN A 49 25.94 -21.83 -22.76
N GLN A 50 25.87 -21.56 -21.44
CA GLN A 50 26.93 -21.97 -20.50
C GLN A 50 26.89 -23.47 -20.12
N GLN A 51 25.79 -24.19 -20.39
CA GLN A 51 25.70 -25.64 -20.13
C GLN A 51 26.24 -26.53 -21.27
N GLN A 52 26.73 -25.97 -22.38
CA GLN A 52 27.19 -26.75 -23.54
C GLN A 52 28.71 -26.77 -23.79
N THR A 53 29.55 -26.19 -22.93
CA THR A 53 31.01 -26.29 -23.06
C THR A 53 31.62 -27.08 -21.90
N LEU A 54 31.64 -28.40 -22.00
CA LEU A 54 32.54 -29.28 -21.25
C LEU A 54 33.60 -29.82 -22.21
N PRO A 55 34.90 -29.54 -22.02
CA PRO A 55 35.95 -30.42 -22.47
C PRO A 55 36.14 -31.53 -21.44
N SER A 56 36.19 -32.76 -21.92
CA SER A 56 36.74 -33.93 -21.22
C SER A 56 38.25 -33.77 -21.03
N ASP A 57 38.73 -33.82 -19.79
CA ASP A 57 39.76 -34.77 -19.32
C ASP A 57 40.53 -34.29 -18.07
N ASP A 58 40.71 -35.26 -17.17
CA ASP A 58 41.77 -35.54 -16.20
C ASP A 58 42.28 -34.51 -15.16
N ASN A 59 42.12 -34.96 -13.89
CA ASN A 59 43.02 -34.84 -12.74
C ASN A 59 43.64 -33.46 -12.41
N ASN A 60 43.18 -32.86 -11.31
CA ASN A 60 44.01 -32.60 -10.12
C ASN A 60 43.17 -32.01 -8.99
N ASP A 61 43.41 -32.52 -7.78
CA ASP A 61 43.03 -31.89 -6.52
C ASP A 61 43.82 -30.59 -6.37
N ASP A 62 43.15 -29.44 -6.39
CA ASP A 62 43.59 -28.20 -5.75
C ASP A 62 42.37 -27.30 -5.50
N GLU A 63 42.36 -26.71 -4.30
CA GLU A 63 41.29 -25.86 -3.75
C GLU A 63 41.05 -24.58 -4.57
N ILE A 64 39.92 -23.91 -4.23
CA ILE A 64 39.43 -22.56 -4.62
C ILE A 64 38.33 -22.67 -5.71
N GLU A 65 37.09 -22.27 -5.47
CA GLU A 65 36.70 -20.87 -5.28
C GLU A 65 35.34 -20.74 -4.58
N ILE A 66 35.31 -19.84 -3.60
CA ILE A 66 34.13 -19.48 -2.81
C ILE A 66 33.05 -18.96 -3.75
N SER A 67 31.90 -19.63 -3.75
CA SER A 67 30.66 -19.19 -4.39
C SER A 67 30.38 -17.75 -3.97
N GLN A 68 30.59 -16.79 -4.87
CA GLN A 68 30.10 -15.44 -4.67
C GLN A 68 28.58 -15.54 -4.56
N GLU A 69 28.03 -15.28 -3.37
CA GLU A 69 26.60 -14.98 -3.21
C GLU A 69 26.28 -13.83 -4.15
N GLN A 70 25.73 -14.16 -5.32
CA GLN A 70 25.17 -13.17 -6.21
C GLN A 70 24.04 -12.50 -5.45
N GLN A 71 24.25 -11.24 -5.07
CA GLN A 71 23.19 -10.36 -4.56
C GLN A 71 21.98 -10.49 -5.50
N PRO A 72 20.76 -10.65 -4.97
CA PRO A 72 19.58 -10.81 -5.81
C PRO A 72 19.48 -9.63 -6.76
N GLN A 73 19.60 -9.90 -8.06
CA GLN A 73 19.39 -8.89 -9.10
C GLN A 73 17.94 -8.41 -8.97
N HIS A 74 17.75 -7.12 -8.65
CA HIS A 74 16.42 -6.51 -8.60
C HIS A 74 15.72 -6.68 -9.95
N VAL A 75 14.77 -7.60 -10.02
CA VAL A 75 13.89 -7.76 -11.19
C VAL A 75 12.84 -6.66 -11.12
N THR A 76 12.86 -5.74 -12.08
CA THR A 76 11.81 -4.72 -12.20
C THR A 76 10.48 -5.41 -12.58
N THR A 77 9.42 -5.20 -11.80
CA THR A 77 8.10 -5.80 -12.08
C THR A 77 7.41 -5.18 -13.28
N GLU A 78 6.52 -5.94 -13.93
CA GLU A 78 5.65 -5.39 -14.98
C GLU A 78 4.79 -4.22 -14.48
N ALA A 79 4.39 -4.22 -13.20
CA ALA A 79 3.65 -3.12 -12.59
C ALA A 79 4.48 -1.83 -12.50
N LEU A 80 5.73 -1.93 -12.04
CA LEU A 80 6.64 -0.80 -11.99
C LEU A 80 6.96 -0.26 -13.39
N LEU A 81 7.22 -1.15 -14.34
CA LEU A 81 7.48 -0.79 -15.74
C LEU A 81 6.28 -0.08 -16.37
N SER A 82 5.08 -0.63 -16.19
CA SER A 82 3.84 -0.03 -16.69
C SER A 82 3.59 1.35 -16.09
N LEU A 83 3.81 1.49 -14.77
CA LEU A 83 3.65 2.76 -14.07
C LEU A 83 4.68 3.79 -14.54
N LYS A 84 5.92 3.36 -14.79
CA LYS A 84 6.99 4.19 -15.35
C LYS A 84 6.65 4.66 -16.76
N GLU A 85 6.27 3.76 -17.69
CA GLU A 85 5.85 4.12 -19.05
C GLU A 85 4.70 5.14 -19.03
N LEU A 86 3.75 4.97 -18.10
CA LEU A 86 2.64 5.89 -17.91
C LEU A 86 3.12 7.28 -17.44
N PHE A 87 4.04 7.34 -16.47
CA PHE A 87 4.58 8.61 -15.95
C PHE A 87 5.43 9.32 -17.01
N GLU A 88 6.26 8.60 -17.76
CA GLU A 88 7.04 9.15 -18.89
C GLU A 88 6.12 9.76 -19.95
N GLY A 89 5.06 9.03 -20.32
CA GLY A 89 4.04 9.54 -21.23
C GLY A 89 3.33 10.79 -20.71
N MET A 90 3.04 10.84 -19.41
CA MET A 90 2.48 12.04 -18.79
C MET A 90 3.45 13.23 -18.86
N VAL A 91 4.74 13.04 -18.63
CA VAL A 91 5.76 14.11 -18.76
C VAL A 91 5.85 14.64 -20.19
N GLN A 92 5.93 13.74 -21.19
CA GLN A 92 6.06 14.11 -22.61
C GLN A 92 4.89 15.00 -23.08
N THR A 93 3.65 14.68 -22.68
CA THR A 93 2.49 15.49 -23.07
C THR A 93 2.55 16.95 -22.58
N VAL A 94 3.28 17.21 -21.50
CA VAL A 94 3.50 18.57 -20.96
C VAL A 94 4.52 19.33 -21.80
N GLU A 95 5.63 18.68 -22.13
CA GLU A 95 6.75 19.30 -22.84
C GLU A 95 6.38 19.69 -24.27
N GLU A 96 5.54 18.90 -24.93
CA GLU A 96 5.07 19.18 -26.29
C GLU A 96 4.05 20.33 -26.38
N ASN A 97 3.66 20.94 -25.25
CA ASN A 97 2.57 21.93 -25.11
C ASN A 97 1.29 21.51 -25.87
N SER A 98 1.14 20.20 -26.01
CA SER A 98 0.05 19.57 -26.71
C SER A 98 -1.10 19.52 -25.72
N PHE A 99 -2.29 20.02 -26.07
CA PHE A 99 -3.51 19.75 -25.30
C PHE A 99 -3.89 18.25 -25.28
N SER A 100 -3.01 17.37 -25.77
CA SER A 100 -3.22 15.94 -25.78
C SER A 100 -3.13 15.35 -24.37
N VAL A 101 -4.05 14.42 -24.14
CA VAL A 101 -4.23 13.70 -22.88
C VAL A 101 -3.64 12.30 -23.10
N TYR A 102 -2.76 11.85 -22.21
CA TYR A 102 -2.15 10.52 -22.34
C TYR A 102 -3.21 9.42 -22.17
N LYS A 103 -3.08 8.33 -22.94
CA LYS A 103 -4.05 7.22 -22.96
C LYS A 103 -3.47 6.01 -22.20
N PRO A 104 -4.01 5.65 -21.02
CA PRO A 104 -3.46 4.58 -20.19
C PRO A 104 -3.80 3.14 -20.67
N LEU A 105 -4.05 2.92 -21.98
CA LEU A 105 -4.48 1.61 -22.49
C LEU A 105 -3.41 0.52 -22.29
N SER A 106 -2.14 0.85 -22.52
CA SER A 106 -1.03 -0.10 -22.30
C SER A 106 -0.92 -0.49 -20.84
N PHE A 107 -1.05 0.49 -19.93
CA PHE A 107 -1.08 0.26 -18.49
C PHE A 107 -2.22 -0.68 -18.10
N CYS A 108 -3.44 -0.42 -18.57
CA CYS A 108 -4.58 -1.28 -18.28
C CYS A 108 -4.36 -2.72 -18.79
N LYS A 109 -3.87 -2.87 -20.03
CA LYS A 109 -3.64 -4.17 -20.64
C LYS A 109 -2.58 -4.99 -19.90
N ARG A 110 -1.46 -4.38 -19.51
CA ARG A 110 -0.36 -5.07 -18.81
C ARG A 110 -0.76 -5.54 -17.41
N LEU A 111 -1.59 -4.77 -16.72
CA LEU A 111 -2.04 -5.10 -15.35
C LEU A 111 -3.38 -5.83 -15.29
N GLY A 112 -3.95 -6.22 -16.42
CA GLY A 112 -5.25 -6.91 -16.45
C GLY A 112 -6.41 -6.04 -15.97
N ILE A 113 -6.29 -4.71 -16.01
CA ILE A 113 -7.36 -3.80 -15.65
C ILE A 113 -8.36 -3.75 -16.79
N GLU A 114 -9.57 -4.22 -16.54
CA GLU A 114 -10.66 -4.18 -17.51
C GLU A 114 -11.29 -2.78 -17.56
N PRO A 115 -11.17 -2.04 -18.68
CA PRO A 115 -11.60 -0.63 -18.71
C PRO A 115 -13.09 -0.42 -18.53
N MET A 116 -13.92 -1.46 -18.70
CA MET A 116 -15.38 -1.36 -18.57
C MET A 116 -15.88 -1.66 -17.16
N ILE A 117 -15.00 -2.09 -16.25
CA ILE A 117 -15.34 -2.40 -14.86
C ILE A 117 -14.98 -1.20 -13.99
N GLN A 118 -15.98 -0.68 -13.25
CA GLN A 118 -15.73 0.29 -12.17
C GLN A 118 -15.14 -0.45 -10.98
N GLN A 119 -14.15 0.16 -10.33
CA GLN A 119 -13.52 -0.37 -9.12
C GLN A 119 -13.41 0.73 -8.06
N ASP A 120 -13.16 0.32 -6.82
CA ASP A 120 -12.86 1.26 -5.75
C ASP A 120 -11.45 1.86 -5.97
N SER A 121 -11.36 3.19 -5.91
CA SER A 121 -10.10 3.90 -6.12
C SER A 121 -9.05 3.61 -5.04
N GLN A 122 -9.46 3.40 -3.79
CA GLN A 122 -8.56 3.08 -2.69
C GLN A 122 -8.06 1.64 -2.84
N GLU A 123 -8.94 0.70 -3.18
CA GLU A 123 -8.56 -0.69 -3.42
C GLU A 123 -7.56 -0.81 -4.58
N PHE A 124 -7.83 -0.14 -5.70
CA PHE A 124 -6.91 -0.09 -6.84
C PHE A 124 -5.50 0.32 -6.42
N TRP A 125 -5.36 1.40 -5.64
CA TRP A 125 -4.05 1.89 -5.22
C TRP A 125 -3.37 0.94 -4.22
N LYS A 126 -4.14 0.36 -3.28
CA LYS A 126 -3.63 -0.60 -2.30
C LYS A 126 -3.16 -1.91 -2.91
N LEU A 127 -3.73 -2.31 -4.05
CA LEU A 127 -3.26 -3.47 -4.80
C LEU A 127 -2.07 -3.14 -5.70
N LEU A 128 -2.06 -1.93 -6.29
CA LEU A 128 -0.97 -1.52 -7.17
C LEU A 128 0.35 -1.32 -6.42
N LEU A 129 0.32 -0.67 -5.25
CA LEU A 129 1.55 -0.29 -4.54
C LEU A 129 2.43 -1.51 -4.18
N PRO A 130 1.90 -2.61 -3.62
CA PRO A 130 2.68 -3.82 -3.40
C PRO A 130 3.10 -4.52 -4.70
N ALA A 131 2.24 -4.51 -5.73
CA ALA A 131 2.53 -5.15 -7.02
C ALA A 131 3.70 -4.50 -7.77
N VAL A 132 3.98 -3.23 -7.49
CA VAL A 132 5.16 -2.52 -8.03
C VAL A 132 6.47 -3.10 -7.46
N GLU A 133 6.45 -3.74 -6.30
CA GLU A 133 7.63 -4.32 -5.61
C GLU A 133 8.81 -3.34 -5.49
N SER A 134 8.51 -2.05 -5.32
CA SER A 134 9.51 -1.03 -5.02
C SER A 134 9.45 -0.70 -3.54
N GLU A 135 10.46 -1.11 -2.78
CA GLU A 135 10.58 -0.78 -1.35
C GLU A 135 10.60 0.74 -1.16
N LYS A 136 11.44 1.45 -1.93
CA LYS A 136 11.53 2.91 -1.89
C LYS A 136 10.19 3.60 -2.06
N LEU A 137 9.37 3.12 -2.99
CA LEU A 137 8.04 3.70 -3.22
C LEU A 137 7.09 3.33 -2.08
N SER A 138 7.11 2.08 -1.64
CA SER A 138 6.22 1.58 -0.60
C SER A 138 6.49 2.26 0.74
N ASP A 139 7.76 2.50 1.06
CA ASP A 139 8.21 3.11 2.31
C ASP A 139 7.77 4.58 2.44
N LEU A 140 7.41 5.24 1.33
CA LEU A 140 6.78 6.56 1.40
C LEU A 140 5.36 6.52 1.98
N TYR A 141 4.67 5.39 1.88
CA TYR A 141 3.28 5.21 2.30
C TYR A 141 3.12 4.29 3.51
N LYS A 142 4.08 3.39 3.76
CA LYS A 142 4.05 2.45 4.88
C LYS A 142 4.17 3.18 6.21
N GLY A 143 3.11 3.12 7.00
CA GLY A 143 3.13 3.45 8.40
C GLY A 143 3.02 2.22 9.29
N VAL A 144 3.25 2.41 10.58
CA VAL A 144 3.12 1.37 11.61
C VAL A 144 2.23 1.90 12.75
N TYR A 145 1.25 1.10 13.15
CA TYR A 145 0.52 1.28 14.40
C TYR A 145 0.80 0.12 15.35
N GLU A 146 0.68 0.36 16.66
CA GLU A 146 0.79 -0.66 17.68
C GLU A 146 -0.63 -1.15 18.05
N ASP A 147 -0.94 -2.41 17.73
CA ASP A 147 -2.13 -3.13 18.19
C ASP A 147 -1.86 -3.65 19.61
N TYR A 148 -2.59 -3.12 20.58
CA TYR A 148 -2.43 -3.47 21.98
C TYR A 148 -3.70 -4.06 22.57
N ILE A 149 -3.50 -4.97 23.52
CA ILE A 149 -4.56 -5.53 24.33
C ILE A 149 -4.08 -5.69 25.77
N SER A 150 -4.86 -5.21 26.73
CA SER A 150 -4.54 -5.21 28.16
C SER A 150 -5.69 -5.80 28.97
N ALA A 151 -5.42 -6.81 29.79
CA ALA A 151 -6.43 -7.39 30.67
C ALA A 151 -6.87 -6.42 31.79
N LEU A 152 -8.13 -6.52 32.20
CA LEU A 152 -8.74 -5.70 33.27
C LEU A 152 -8.91 -6.46 34.60
N ASP A 153 -8.38 -7.67 34.68
CA ASP A 153 -8.47 -8.54 35.86
C ASP A 153 -7.40 -8.25 36.94
N GLY A 154 -6.63 -7.18 36.78
CA GLY A 154 -5.54 -6.81 37.69
C GLY A 154 -4.27 -7.64 37.55
N SER A 155 -4.19 -8.56 36.58
CA SER A 155 -3.01 -9.40 36.34
C SER A 155 -1.82 -8.66 35.70
N GLY A 156 -2.06 -7.48 35.12
CA GLY A 156 -1.05 -6.72 34.37
C GLY A 156 -0.65 -7.35 33.03
N ARG A 157 -1.38 -8.37 32.55
CA ARG A 157 -1.10 -9.02 31.28
C ARG A 157 -1.47 -8.11 30.11
N GLU A 158 -0.49 -7.86 29.24
CA GLU A 158 -0.67 -7.14 27.99
C GLU A 158 0.00 -7.87 26.81
N ARG A 159 -0.49 -7.58 25.61
CA ARG A 159 0.16 -7.96 24.35
C ARG A 159 0.16 -6.75 23.43
N ARG A 160 1.33 -6.47 22.85
CA ARG A 160 1.54 -5.42 21.84
C ARG A 160 2.08 -6.05 20.57
N ARG A 161 1.65 -5.57 19.41
CA ARG A 161 2.11 -6.00 18.10
C ARG A 161 2.14 -4.81 17.16
N ASP A 162 3.25 -4.63 16.47
CA ASP A 162 3.34 -3.68 15.37
C ASP A 162 2.63 -4.24 14.14
N ASP A 163 1.80 -3.42 13.51
CA ASP A 163 1.12 -3.75 12.26
C ASP A 163 1.31 -2.62 11.24
N VAL A 164 1.49 -3.01 9.98
CA VAL A 164 1.82 -2.09 8.90
C VAL A 164 0.53 -1.64 8.20
N PHE A 165 0.44 -0.36 7.89
CA PHE A 165 -0.65 0.20 7.11
C PHE A 165 -0.15 1.01 5.93
N LEU A 166 -0.95 1.07 4.86
CA LEU A 166 -0.75 1.97 3.72
C LEU A 166 -1.71 3.16 3.75
N ASP A 167 -2.82 3.01 4.47
CA ASP A 167 -3.86 4.00 4.65
C ASP A 167 -4.56 3.84 6.01
N LEU A 168 -5.09 4.94 6.54
CA LEU A 168 -5.95 4.93 7.72
C LEU A 168 -7.41 5.01 7.30
N SER A 169 -8.13 3.90 7.47
CA SER A 169 -9.54 3.79 7.11
C SER A 169 -10.44 4.24 8.27
N LEU A 170 -10.96 5.45 8.17
CA LEU A 170 -11.70 6.15 9.23
C LEU A 170 -13.21 6.00 9.04
N ASP A 171 -13.89 5.71 10.15
CA ASP A 171 -15.35 5.82 10.22
C ASP A 171 -15.76 7.31 10.24
N VAL A 172 -16.79 7.64 9.46
CA VAL A 172 -17.35 8.98 9.30
C VAL A 172 -18.83 9.05 9.69
N THR A 173 -19.39 7.98 10.26
CA THR A 173 -20.78 7.90 10.72
C THR A 173 -20.98 8.74 11.98
N SER A 174 -20.20 8.50 13.03
CA SER A 174 -20.18 9.23 14.30
C SER A 174 -19.62 10.65 14.12
N SER A 175 -18.39 10.74 13.62
CA SER A 175 -17.61 11.97 13.52
C SER A 175 -17.95 12.86 12.33
N SER A 176 -17.59 14.14 12.42
CA SER A 176 -17.77 15.13 11.33
C SER A 176 -16.47 15.84 10.96
N THR A 177 -15.36 15.55 11.65
CA THR A 177 -14.04 16.11 11.38
C THR A 177 -12.99 15.01 11.34
N LEU A 178 -11.91 15.26 10.59
CA LEU A 178 -10.80 14.31 10.49
C LEU A 178 -10.13 14.03 11.83
N LEU A 179 -9.92 15.07 12.65
CA LEU A 179 -9.26 14.93 13.94
C LEU A 179 -10.12 14.12 14.92
N ASP A 180 -11.43 14.34 14.94
CA ASP A 180 -12.35 13.60 15.81
C ASP A 180 -12.42 12.12 15.40
N SER A 181 -12.52 11.83 14.10
CA SER A 181 -12.48 10.44 13.61
C SER A 181 -11.17 9.72 13.98
N LEU A 182 -10.04 10.44 13.97
CA LEU A 182 -8.76 9.87 14.39
C LEU A 182 -8.71 9.61 15.90
N LYS A 183 -9.22 10.53 16.72
CA LYS A 183 -9.34 10.33 18.17
C LYS A 183 -10.28 9.19 18.52
N GLU A 184 -11.39 9.03 17.81
CA GLU A 184 -12.29 7.89 18.00
C GLU A 184 -11.61 6.56 17.58
N SER A 185 -10.78 6.58 16.54
CA SER A 185 -10.13 5.36 16.04
C SER A 185 -8.90 4.92 16.85
N PHE A 186 -8.16 5.88 17.44
CA PHE A 186 -6.86 5.65 18.08
C PHE A 186 -6.77 6.14 19.53
N GLY A 187 -7.75 6.90 20.01
CA GLY A 187 -7.74 7.51 21.34
C GLY A 187 -8.45 6.68 22.40
N GLU A 188 -9.54 5.98 22.05
CA GLU A 188 -10.33 5.20 23.01
C GLU A 188 -10.23 3.69 22.70
N PRO A 189 -9.83 2.86 23.67
CA PRO A 189 -9.82 1.42 23.49
C PRO A 189 -11.25 0.85 23.47
N GLU A 190 -11.44 -0.20 22.68
CA GLU A 190 -12.62 -1.06 22.72
C GLU A 190 -12.58 -1.97 23.96
N LEU A 191 -13.70 -2.07 24.66
CA LEU A 191 -13.88 -3.02 25.75
C LEU A 191 -14.29 -4.39 25.20
N LEU A 192 -13.42 -5.38 25.40
CA LEU A 192 -13.74 -6.79 25.19
C LEU A 192 -14.32 -7.35 26.49
N SER A 193 -15.61 -7.70 26.46
CA SER A 193 -16.38 -8.18 27.60
C SER A 193 -16.56 -9.70 27.56
N ASN A 194 -16.15 -10.37 28.62
CA ASN A 194 -16.40 -11.79 28.76
C ASN A 194 -17.91 -12.10 28.83
N ALA A 195 -18.71 -11.19 29.42
CA ALA A 195 -20.16 -11.34 29.49
C ALA A 195 -20.84 -11.29 28.11
N GLU A 196 -20.28 -10.54 27.16
CA GLU A 196 -20.75 -10.45 25.77
C GLU A 196 -20.14 -11.54 24.87
N GLY A 197 -19.28 -12.41 25.44
CA GLY A 197 -18.64 -13.51 24.75
C GLY A 197 -17.42 -13.13 23.91
N ASN A 198 -17.09 -11.84 23.79
CA ASN A 198 -15.92 -11.32 23.06
C ASN A 198 -14.66 -11.14 23.95
N GLY A 199 -14.72 -11.53 25.22
CA GLY A 199 -13.60 -11.48 26.16
C GLY A 199 -12.30 -12.10 25.62
N TRP A 200 -11.18 -11.52 26.05
CA TRP A 200 -9.85 -11.89 25.59
C TRP A 200 -9.34 -13.15 26.28
N ARG A 201 -8.68 -14.03 25.52
CA ARG A 201 -7.96 -15.19 26.06
C ARG A 201 -6.45 -14.89 26.03
N PRO A 202 -5.80 -14.66 27.18
CA PRO A 202 -4.38 -14.30 27.22
C PRO A 202 -3.46 -15.42 26.76
N GLU A 203 -3.79 -16.66 27.11
CA GLU A 203 -2.98 -17.84 26.82
C GLU A 203 -3.85 -19.02 26.36
N LYS A 204 -3.27 -19.93 25.60
CA LYS A 204 -3.98 -21.12 25.12
C LYS A 204 -4.40 -21.99 26.32
N GLY A 205 -5.71 -22.14 26.51
CA GLY A 205 -6.29 -22.92 27.60
C GLY A 205 -6.69 -22.10 28.83
N ALA A 206 -6.39 -20.80 28.87
CA ALA A 206 -6.88 -19.91 29.91
C ALA A 206 -8.35 -19.51 29.69
N ASP A 207 -9.00 -19.13 30.79
CA ASP A 207 -10.31 -18.50 30.77
C ASP A 207 -10.25 -17.14 30.08
N LYS A 208 -11.39 -16.75 29.51
CA LYS A 208 -11.55 -15.42 28.93
C LYS A 208 -11.66 -14.39 30.06
N VAL A 209 -11.06 -13.23 29.84
CA VAL A 209 -11.09 -12.08 30.76
C VAL A 209 -11.51 -10.84 30.01
N ASP A 210 -12.01 -9.86 30.77
CA ASP A 210 -12.28 -8.54 30.21
C ASP A 210 -10.94 -7.86 29.86
N ALA A 211 -10.91 -7.16 28.72
CA ALA A 211 -9.70 -6.51 28.24
C ALA A 211 -10.01 -5.23 27.47
N HIS A 212 -9.10 -4.25 27.54
CA HIS A 212 -9.09 -3.11 26.63
C HIS A 212 -8.23 -3.46 25.41
N LYS A 213 -8.79 -3.31 24.21
CA LYS A 213 -8.08 -3.47 22.95
C LYS A 213 -8.11 -2.16 22.19
N GLY A 214 -6.96 -1.72 21.68
CA GLY A 214 -6.90 -0.49 20.90
C GLY A 214 -5.75 -0.50 19.90
N LEU A 215 -5.71 0.56 19.09
CA LEU A 215 -4.61 0.85 18.19
C LEU A 215 -3.96 2.15 18.64
N SER A 216 -2.65 2.18 18.71
CA SER A 216 -1.88 3.39 19.00
C SER A 216 -1.07 3.81 17.78
N LEU A 217 -1.17 5.07 17.37
CA LEU A 217 -0.30 5.62 16.32
C LEU A 217 1.04 6.01 16.92
N VAL A 218 2.12 5.38 16.49
CA VAL A 218 3.47 5.75 16.94
C VAL A 218 4.00 6.87 16.06
N ALA A 219 4.48 7.97 16.66
CA ALA A 219 4.97 9.14 15.92
C ALA A 219 6.12 8.76 14.96
N LYS A 220 7.03 7.89 15.40
CA LYS A 220 8.12 7.34 14.58
C LYS A 220 7.65 6.39 13.47
N GLY A 221 6.44 5.83 13.62
CA GLY A 221 5.82 4.94 12.65
C GLY A 221 5.00 5.66 11.58
N LEU A 222 4.92 6.99 11.59
CA LEU A 222 4.15 7.72 10.58
C LEU A 222 4.88 7.79 9.22
N PRO A 223 4.18 7.53 8.11
CA PRO A 223 4.77 7.63 6.78
C PRO A 223 4.93 9.09 6.34
N PRO A 224 5.90 9.38 5.45
CA PRO A 224 5.99 10.68 4.78
C PRO A 224 4.72 11.07 4.01
N ILE A 225 4.02 10.09 3.43
CA ILE A 225 2.75 10.27 2.73
C ILE A 225 1.67 9.49 3.48
N LEU A 226 0.87 10.20 4.26
CA LEU A 226 -0.25 9.62 4.98
C LEU A 226 -1.55 9.70 4.17
N GLN A 227 -2.15 8.54 3.90
CA GLN A 227 -3.45 8.44 3.22
C GLN A 227 -4.58 8.21 4.23
N PHE A 228 -5.66 8.98 4.08
CA PHE A 228 -6.89 8.79 4.85
C PHE A 228 -8.00 8.28 3.93
N HIS A 229 -8.53 7.11 4.24
CA HIS A 229 -9.70 6.55 3.57
C HIS A 229 -10.94 6.82 4.42
N LEU A 230 -11.87 7.63 3.90
CA LEU A 230 -13.13 7.93 4.58
C LEU A 230 -14.19 6.89 4.20
N LYS A 231 -14.57 6.02 5.15
CA LYS A 231 -15.57 4.96 4.95
C LYS A 231 -16.96 5.54 4.72
N ARG A 232 -17.26 5.90 3.47
CA ARG A 232 -18.53 6.54 3.09
C ARG A 232 -19.51 5.59 2.41
N PHE A 233 -19.16 4.34 2.21
CA PHE A 233 -20.03 3.36 1.60
C PHE A 233 -20.34 2.30 2.64
N ASN A 234 -21.63 2.17 2.97
CA ASN A 234 -22.13 1.17 3.89
C ASN A 234 -22.99 0.20 3.11
N TYR A 235 -22.66 -1.08 3.24
CA TYR A 235 -23.46 -2.15 2.67
C TYR A 235 -24.48 -2.62 3.70
N ASP A 236 -25.75 -2.56 3.33
CA ASP A 236 -26.87 -3.04 4.13
C ASP A 236 -27.23 -4.46 3.70
N TRP A 237 -26.87 -5.43 4.54
CA TRP A 237 -27.12 -6.85 4.33
C TRP A 237 -28.61 -7.21 4.31
N GLN A 238 -29.48 -6.41 4.93
CA GLN A 238 -30.92 -6.68 4.93
C GLN A 238 -31.57 -6.29 3.61
N THR A 239 -31.08 -5.22 2.99
CA THR A 239 -31.63 -4.70 1.74
C THR A 239 -30.83 -5.13 0.51
N ASP A 240 -29.65 -5.73 0.70
CA ASP A 240 -28.68 -6.03 -0.37
C ASP A 240 -28.33 -4.76 -1.17
N THR A 241 -28.20 -3.63 -0.49
CA THR A 241 -27.90 -2.34 -1.13
C THR A 241 -26.68 -1.66 -0.50
N THR A 242 -25.91 -0.98 -1.35
CA THR A 242 -24.83 -0.10 -0.88
C THR A 242 -25.34 1.33 -0.85
N THR A 243 -25.25 1.98 0.31
CA THR A 243 -25.63 3.37 0.51
C THR A 243 -24.41 4.25 0.69
N LYS A 244 -24.43 5.42 0.05
CA LYS A 244 -23.36 6.43 0.19
C LYS A 244 -23.72 7.43 1.29
N LEU A 245 -22.83 7.57 2.27
CA LEU A 245 -22.91 8.57 3.31
C LEU A 245 -22.45 9.94 2.78
N ASN A 246 -23.42 10.79 2.50
CA ASN A 246 -23.22 12.16 1.99
C ASN A 246 -23.15 13.23 3.09
N LYS A 247 -23.06 12.81 4.36
CA LYS A 247 -22.88 13.71 5.52
C LYS A 247 -21.66 14.60 5.31
N ARG A 248 -21.80 15.89 5.68
CA ARG A 248 -20.69 16.86 5.68
C ARG A 248 -19.58 16.36 6.58
N PHE A 249 -18.36 16.40 6.07
CA PHE A 249 -17.14 16.08 6.81
C PHE A 249 -16.09 17.11 6.46
N THR A 250 -15.30 17.52 7.44
CA THR A 250 -14.30 18.57 7.27
C THR A 250 -12.92 18.05 7.61
N PHE A 251 -11.93 18.45 6.82
CA PHE A 251 -10.53 18.15 7.04
C PHE A 251 -9.73 19.44 6.90
N PRO A 252 -8.79 19.73 7.81
CA PRO A 252 -8.02 20.96 7.76
C PRO A 252 -6.93 20.87 6.69
N LYS A 253 -6.40 22.02 6.27
CA LYS A 253 -5.25 22.08 5.35
C LYS A 253 -3.94 21.64 6.03
N SER A 254 -3.84 21.84 7.34
CA SER A 254 -2.74 21.41 8.19
C SER A 254 -3.33 20.63 9.35
N LEU A 255 -2.80 19.43 9.57
CA LEU A 255 -3.26 18.50 10.61
C LEU A 255 -2.09 18.25 11.57
N ASP A 256 -2.34 18.48 12.84
CA ASP A 256 -1.41 18.10 13.91
C ASP A 256 -1.83 16.74 14.47
N LEU A 257 -0.92 15.77 14.41
CA LEU A 257 -1.12 14.40 14.89
C LEU A 257 -0.52 14.17 16.28
N ALA A 258 0.25 15.13 16.82
CA ALA A 258 0.83 15.01 18.16
C ALA A 258 -0.18 14.69 19.27
N PRO A 259 -1.44 15.19 19.25
CA PRO A 259 -2.43 14.85 20.28
C PRO A 259 -2.94 13.41 20.24
N ILE A 260 -2.65 12.66 19.18
CA ILE A 260 -3.14 11.29 18.96
C ILE A 260 -1.97 10.30 18.97
N CYS A 261 -0.79 10.74 18.56
CA CYS A 261 0.39 9.89 18.50
C CYS A 261 1.03 9.68 19.88
N ILE A 262 1.59 8.49 20.04
CA ILE A 262 2.50 8.14 21.14
C ILE A 262 3.95 8.20 20.67
N ASP A 263 4.88 8.46 21.58
CA ASP A 263 6.32 8.67 21.30
C ASP A 263 7.10 7.37 20.99
#